data_AF-A0A6M3KSK3-F1
#
_entry.id   AF-A0A6M3KSK3-F1
#
_cell.length_a   1.000
_cell.length_b   1.000
_cell.length_c   1.000
_cell.angle_alpha   90.00
_cell.angle_beta   90.00
_cell.angle_gamma   90.00
#
_symmetry.space_group_name_H-M   'P 1'
#
loop_
_entity.id
_entity.type
_entity.pdbx_description
1 polymer ?
#
loop_
_entity_poly.entity_id
_entity_poly.type
_entity_poly.pdbx_seq_one_letter_code
_entity_poly.pdbx_strand_id
1 'polypeptide(L)'
;MNENLVHLTCPEKLLHTWSKRETEFFHFANIVLGHIDRYTIPQYGDAPSDEVESWSAKQCVLAIQKYTKRFPVAQRGRLELLRDLVKIAHFACLAFGKVNATEEDIRKIKEGKV
;
A
#
# COMPACT_ATOMS: atom_id res chain seq x y z
N MET A 1 -15.48 -10.61 -29.22
CA MET A 1 -15.48 -10.09 -27.84
C MET A 1 -15.91 -11.23 -26.94
N ASN A 2 -14.96 -11.84 -26.24
CA ASN A 2 -15.22 -12.96 -25.34
C ASN A 2 -14.85 -12.48 -23.94
N GLU A 3 -15.83 -11.94 -23.22
CA GLU A 3 -15.65 -11.45 -21.86
C GLU A 3 -15.76 -12.63 -20.89
N ASN A 4 -14.63 -13.31 -20.68
CA ASN A 4 -14.41 -14.12 -19.49
C ASN A 4 -14.26 -13.19 -18.28
N LEU A 5 -15.37 -12.75 -17.70
CA LEU A 5 -15.40 -12.20 -16.35
C LEU A 5 -15.67 -13.35 -15.39
N VAL A 6 -14.58 -13.95 -14.92
CA VAL A 6 -14.60 -14.88 -13.79
C VAL A 6 -15.05 -14.06 -12.58
N HIS A 7 -16.35 -14.11 -12.29
CA HIS A 7 -16.91 -13.63 -11.02
C HIS A 7 -16.26 -14.44 -9.90
N LEU A 8 -15.23 -13.88 -9.27
CA LEU A 8 -14.82 -14.26 -7.94
C LEU A 8 -15.92 -13.78 -6.98
N THR A 9 -16.99 -14.59 -6.85
CA THR A 9 -17.98 -14.40 -5.80
C THR A 9 -17.30 -14.67 -4.46
N CYS A 10 -17.04 -13.59 -3.73
CA CYS A 10 -16.70 -13.65 -2.32
C CYS A 10 -17.84 -14.42 -1.59
N PRO A 11 -17.54 -15.48 -0.82
CA PRO A 11 -18.55 -16.29 -0.18
C PRO A 11 -19.37 -15.45 0.80
N GLU A 12 -20.67 -15.73 0.80
CA GLU A 12 -21.81 -15.02 1.39
C GLU A 12 -21.83 -14.95 2.94
N LYS A 13 -20.68 -14.84 3.60
CA LYS A 13 -20.58 -14.71 5.07
C LYS A 13 -19.81 -13.45 5.45
N LEU A 14 -20.53 -12.57 6.14
CA LEU A 14 -20.16 -11.25 6.69
C LEU A 14 -20.51 -10.08 5.74
N LEU A 15 -21.75 -9.59 5.83
CA LEU A 15 -22.03 -8.17 5.58
C LEU A 15 -21.33 -7.35 6.68
N HIS A 16 -20.00 -7.22 6.60
CA HIS A 16 -19.28 -6.27 7.43
C HIS A 16 -19.70 -4.87 6.96
N THR A 17 -20.46 -4.16 7.79
CA THR A 17 -20.84 -2.78 7.49
C THR A 17 -19.65 -1.91 7.81
N TRP A 18 -18.84 -1.63 6.78
CA TRP A 18 -17.71 -0.74 6.92
C TRP A 18 -18.18 0.65 7.33
N SER A 19 -17.50 1.21 8.31
CA SER A 19 -17.55 2.64 8.57
C SER A 19 -17.05 3.41 7.35
N LYS A 20 -17.41 4.69 7.25
CA LYS A 20 -16.94 5.57 6.18
C LYS A 20 -15.41 5.58 6.06
N ARG A 21 -14.67 5.52 7.17
CA ARG A 21 -13.19 5.53 7.16
C ARG A 21 -12.61 4.22 6.65
N GLU A 22 -13.21 3.08 6.99
CA GLU A 22 -12.82 1.79 6.42
C GLU A 22 -13.09 1.76 4.91
N THR A 23 -14.23 2.28 4.45
CA THR A 23 -14.53 2.40 3.02
C THR A 23 -13.54 3.31 2.29
N GLU A 24 -13.23 4.48 2.86
CA GLU A 24 -12.22 5.40 2.31
C GLU A 24 -10.85 4.73 2.20
N PHE A 25 -10.43 4.04 3.26
CA PHE A 25 -9.16 3.32 3.26
C PHE A 25 -9.15 2.18 2.26
N PHE A 26 -10.22 1.40 2.13
CA PHE A 26 -10.31 0.32 1.16
C PHE A 26 -10.20 0.82 -0.28
N HIS A 27 -10.87 1.92 -0.62
CA HIS A 27 -10.71 2.53 -1.94
C HIS A 27 -9.26 2.97 -2.18
N PHE A 28 -8.64 3.61 -1.19
CA PHE A 28 -7.23 3.99 -1.27
C PHE A 28 -6.31 2.78 -1.44
N ALA A 29 -6.52 1.71 -0.68
CA ALA A 29 -5.75 0.47 -0.77
C ALA A 29 -5.82 -0.15 -2.17
N ASN A 30 -6.99 -0.15 -2.81
CA ASN A 30 -7.13 -0.59 -4.20
C ASN A 30 -6.32 0.27 -5.20
N ILE A 31 -6.21 1.57 -4.97
CA ILE A 31 -5.36 2.46 -5.77
C ILE A 31 -3.88 2.10 -5.57
N VAL A 32 -3.47 1.80 -4.32
CA VAL A 32 -2.10 1.35 -4.02
C VAL A 32 -1.79 0.03 -4.71
N LEU A 33 -2.69 -0.95 -4.67
CA LEU A 33 -2.54 -2.22 -5.37
C LEU A 33 -2.36 -2.02 -6.88
N GLY A 34 -3.22 -1.20 -7.50
CA GLY A 34 -3.08 -0.86 -8.92
C GLY A 34 -1.77 -0.14 -9.25
N HIS A 35 -1.24 0.67 -8.34
CA HIS A 35 0.07 1.30 -8.50
C HIS A 35 1.21 0.27 -8.42
N ILE A 36 1.15 -0.69 -7.49
CA ILE A 36 2.16 -1.75 -7.39
C ILE A 36 2.18 -2.57 -8.68
N ASP A 37 1.01 -3.08 -9.08
CA ASP A 37 0.82 -3.92 -10.28
C ASP A 37 1.22 -3.21 -11.58
N ARG A 38 0.75 -1.98 -11.79
CA ARG A 38 0.86 -1.31 -13.10
C ARG A 38 2.01 -0.31 -13.20
N TYR A 39 2.63 0.06 -12.09
CA TYR A 39 3.72 1.03 -12.07
C TYR A 39 4.98 0.45 -11.43
N THR A 40 4.92 -0.09 -10.21
CA THR A 40 6.13 -0.54 -9.50
C THR A 40 6.73 -1.79 -10.12
N ILE A 41 5.95 -2.88 -10.24
CA ILE A 41 6.45 -4.17 -10.74
C ILE A 41 7.05 -4.04 -12.14
N PRO A 42 6.39 -3.38 -13.12
CA PRO A 42 6.96 -3.20 -14.45
C PRO A 42 8.28 -2.40 -14.48
N GLN A 43 8.52 -1.52 -13.50
CA GLN A 43 9.72 -0.67 -13.45
C GLN A 43 10.88 -1.30 -12.68
N TYR A 44 10.58 -2.01 -11.60
CA TYR A 44 11.58 -2.43 -10.61
C TYR A 44 11.63 -3.94 -10.39
N GLY A 45 10.78 -4.70 -11.08
CA GLY A 45 10.58 -6.13 -10.82
C GLY A 45 9.62 -6.38 -9.65
N ASP A 46 9.36 -7.65 -9.39
CA ASP A 46 8.55 -8.11 -8.25
C ASP A 46 9.44 -8.84 -7.23
N ALA A 47 8.95 -8.95 -6.00
CA ALA A 47 9.61 -9.72 -4.96
C ALA A 47 9.76 -11.20 -5.38
N PRO A 48 10.87 -11.87 -5.02
CA PRO A 48 12.00 -11.39 -4.20
C PRO A 48 13.16 -10.83 -5.04
N SER A 49 12.95 -10.53 -6.32
CA SER A 49 14.05 -10.13 -7.24
C SER A 49 14.17 -8.61 -7.41
N ASP A 50 13.33 -7.84 -6.72
CA ASP A 50 13.35 -6.39 -6.78
C ASP A 50 14.49 -5.77 -5.94
N GLU A 51 14.76 -4.49 -6.16
CA GLU A 51 15.83 -3.79 -5.43
C GLU A 51 15.53 -3.61 -3.94
N VAL A 52 14.24 -3.57 -3.57
CA VAL A 52 13.79 -3.27 -2.21
C VAL A 52 13.84 -4.48 -1.30
N GLU A 53 14.04 -5.69 -1.83
CA GLU A 53 14.26 -6.90 -1.05
C GLU A 53 15.44 -6.71 -0.09
N SER A 54 16.56 -6.17 -0.59
CA SER A 54 17.77 -5.89 0.21
C SER A 54 17.63 -4.73 1.21
N TRP A 55 16.54 -3.97 1.16
CA TRP A 55 16.38 -2.80 2.01
C TRP A 55 15.98 -3.18 3.42
N SER A 56 16.44 -2.38 4.38
CA SER A 56 15.97 -2.35 5.76
C SER A 56 14.69 -1.52 5.91
N ALA A 57 13.94 -1.72 6.99
CA ALA A 57 12.78 -0.87 7.32
C ALA A 57 13.15 0.63 7.38
N LYS A 58 14.36 0.96 7.88
CA LYS A 58 14.86 2.34 7.92
C LYS A 58 14.99 2.95 6.52
N GLN A 59 15.49 2.20 5.55
CA GLN A 59 15.60 2.67 4.16
C GLN A 59 14.22 2.93 3.55
N CYS A 60 13.22 2.09 3.83
CA CYS A 60 11.84 2.34 3.43
C CYS A 60 11.29 3.64 4.04
N VAL A 61 11.56 3.91 5.33
CA VAL A 61 11.14 5.16 5.99
C VAL A 61 11.85 6.38 5.38
N LEU A 62 13.12 6.28 5.02
CA LEU A 62 13.83 7.35 4.30
C LEU A 62 13.21 7.62 2.92
N ALA A 63 12.74 6.59 2.22
CA ALA A 63 12.02 6.74 0.97
C ALA A 63 10.69 7.50 1.17
N ILE A 64 9.95 7.22 2.25
CA ILE A 64 8.74 7.99 2.63
C ILE A 64 9.09 9.48 2.81
N GLN A 65 10.16 9.78 3.52
CA GLN A 65 10.58 11.17 3.78
C GLN A 65 10.85 11.98 2.50
N LYS A 66 11.33 11.33 1.43
CA LYS A 66 11.54 11.98 0.13
C LYS A 66 10.23 12.50 -0.46
N TYR A 67 9.14 11.75 -0.31
CA TYR A 67 7.83 12.11 -0.85
C TYR A 67 7.09 13.08 0.05
N THR A 68 7.19 12.96 1.38
CA THR A 68 6.58 13.94 2.29
C THR A 68 7.18 15.34 2.13
N LYS A 69 8.49 15.45 1.89
CA LYS A 69 9.16 16.74 1.59
C LYS A 69 8.65 17.45 0.33
N ARG A 70 7.93 16.76 -0.56
CA ARG A 70 7.34 17.34 -1.77
C ARG A 70 5.93 17.90 -1.55
N PHE A 71 5.34 17.64 -0.39
CA PHE A 71 4.01 18.13 -0.03
C PHE A 71 4.09 19.52 0.62
N PRO A 72 3.23 20.51 0.29
CA PRO A 72 2.28 20.56 -0.83
C PRO A 72 2.90 21.12 -2.12
N VAL A 73 4.22 21.33 -2.14
CA VAL A 73 4.99 21.99 -3.22
C VAL A 73 5.06 21.11 -4.48
N ALA A 74 3.90 20.85 -5.08
CA ALA A 74 3.80 20.10 -6.31
C ALA A 74 4.08 21.01 -7.51
N GLN A 75 5.35 21.41 -7.69
CA GLN A 75 5.81 22.00 -8.97
C GLN A 75 5.47 21.09 -10.18
N ARG A 76 5.19 19.80 -9.92
CA ARG A 76 4.92 18.75 -10.90
C ARG A 76 3.42 18.43 -11.08
N GLY A 77 2.53 19.19 -10.44
CA GLY A 77 1.08 19.09 -10.62
C GLY A 77 0.36 18.08 -9.72
N ARG A 78 -0.98 18.11 -9.79
CA ARG A 78 -1.89 17.37 -8.89
C ARG A 78 -1.74 15.86 -8.96
N LEU A 79 -1.50 15.30 -10.15
CA LEU A 79 -1.36 13.84 -10.31
C LEU A 79 -0.10 13.30 -9.63
N GLU A 80 1.01 14.05 -9.69
CA GLU A 80 2.25 13.67 -9.00
C GLU A 80 2.10 13.74 -7.48
N LEU A 81 1.36 14.73 -6.97
CA LEU A 81 1.02 14.81 -5.55
C LEU A 81 0.27 13.55 -5.08
N LEU A 82 -0.75 13.12 -5.84
CA LEU A 82 -1.52 11.91 -5.53
C LEU A 82 -0.63 10.66 -5.62
N ARG A 83 0.25 10.58 -6.61
CA ARG A 83 1.19 9.48 -6.77
C ARG A 83 2.20 9.40 -5.63
N ASP A 84 2.69 10.53 -5.13
CA ASP A 84 3.59 10.57 -3.98
C ASP A 84 2.91 10.01 -2.72
N LEU A 85 1.61 10.26 -2.50
CA LEU A 85 0.84 9.65 -1.39
C LEU A 85 0.73 8.13 -1.53
N VAL A 86 0.52 7.63 -2.75
CA VAL A 86 0.46 6.19 -3.03
C VAL A 86 1.81 5.53 -2.80
N LYS A 87 2.91 6.19 -3.21
CA LYS A 87 4.29 5.71 -2.94
C LYS A 87 4.58 5.66 -1.45
N ILE A 88 4.14 6.65 -0.67
CA ILE A 88 4.27 6.63 0.79
C ILE A 88 3.61 5.39 1.39
N ALA A 89 2.37 5.09 0.99
CA ALA A 89 1.66 3.91 1.49
C ALA A 89 2.35 2.60 1.11
N HIS A 90 2.85 2.49 -0.13
CA HIS A 90 3.63 1.34 -0.58
C HIS A 90 4.89 1.14 0.27
N PHE A 91 5.70 2.18 0.47
CA PHE A 91 6.91 2.06 1.31
C PHE A 91 6.59 1.84 2.79
N ALA A 92 5.46 2.32 3.30
CA ALA A 92 5.02 2.03 4.66
C ALA A 92 4.66 0.54 4.83
N CYS A 93 4.02 -0.07 3.83
CA CYS A 93 3.75 -1.51 3.80
C CYS A 93 5.06 -2.32 3.83
N LEU A 94 6.03 -1.98 2.98
CA LEU A 94 7.35 -2.63 2.98
C LEU A 94 8.08 -2.45 4.32
N ALA A 95 8.04 -1.25 4.91
CA ALA A 95 8.64 -0.99 6.21
C ALA A 95 8.01 -1.86 7.30
N PHE A 96 6.67 -1.96 7.33
CA PHE A 96 5.95 -2.79 8.29
C PHE A 96 6.38 -4.25 8.22
N GLY A 97 6.45 -4.83 7.01
CA GLY A 97 6.93 -6.20 6.82
C GLY A 97 8.37 -6.40 7.30
N LYS A 98 9.25 -5.42 7.02
CA LYS A 98 10.69 -5.49 7.37
C LYS A 98 11.01 -5.22 8.84
N VAL A 99 10.07 -4.69 9.62
CA VAL A 99 10.22 -4.57 11.08
C VAL A 99 10.10 -5.94 11.77
N ASN A 100 9.74 -7.00 11.03
CA ASN A 100 9.54 -8.35 11.56
C ASN A 100 8.59 -8.37 12.76
N ALA A 101 7.47 -7.64 12.65
CA ALA A 101 6.45 -7.57 13.70
C ALA A 101 6.01 -8.99 14.09
N THR A 102 5.98 -9.26 15.39
CA THR A 102 5.54 -10.56 15.87
C THR A 102 4.02 -10.70 15.71
N GLU A 103 3.51 -11.93 15.70
CA GLU A 103 2.06 -12.18 15.70
C GLU A 103 1.36 -11.50 16.90
N GLU A 104 2.07 -11.38 18.03
CA GLU A 104 1.58 -10.66 19.20
C GLU A 104 1.42 -9.15 18.93
N ASP A 105 2.40 -8.53 18.27
CA ASP A 105 2.34 -7.11 17.90
C ASP A 105 1.17 -6.85 16.94
N ILE A 106 1.03 -7.72 15.93
CA ILE A 106 -0.07 -7.65 14.95
C ILE A 106 -1.42 -7.81 15.65
N ARG A 107 -1.54 -8.75 16.60
CA ARG A 107 -2.77 -8.95 17.38
C ARG A 107 -3.12 -7.70 18.20
N LYS A 108 -2.16 -7.12 18.92
CA LYS A 108 -2.38 -5.90 19.72
C LYS A 108 -2.84 -4.73 18.87
N ILE A 109 -2.24 -4.54 17.68
CA ILE A 109 -2.66 -3.50 16.73
C ILE A 109 -4.09 -3.76 16.24
N LYS A 110 -4.43 -5.00 15.85
CA LYS A 110 -5.79 -5.38 15.40
C LYS A 110 -6.85 -5.17 16.46
N GLU A 111 -6.53 -5.44 17.72
CA GLU A 111 -7.45 -5.29 18.85
C GLU A 111 -7.48 -3.85 19.40
N GLY A 112 -6.67 -2.93 18.86
CA GLY A 112 -6.58 -1.56 19.34
C GLY A 112 -5.98 -1.42 20.75
N LYS A 113 -5.19 -2.42 21.18
CA LYS A 113 -4.61 -2.51 22.54
C LYS A 113 -3.17 -1.96 22.61
N VAL A 114 -2.94 -0.84 21.92
CA VAL A 114 -1.64 -0.15 21.87
C VAL A 114 -1.65 1.04 22.82
#